data_AF-A0A6A6LK22-F1
#
_entry.id   AF-A0A6A6LK22-F1
#
_cell.length_a   1.000
_cell.length_b   1.000
_cell.length_c   1.000
_cell.angle_alpha   90.00
_cell.angle_beta   90.00
_cell.angle_gamma   90.00
#
_symmetry.space_group_name_H-M   'P 1'
#
loop_
_entity.id
_entity.type
_entity.pdbx_description
1 polymer ?
#
loop_
_entity_poly.entity_id
_entity_poly.type
_entity_poly.pdbx_seq_one_letter_code
_entity_poly.pdbx_strand_id
1 'polypeptide(L)'
;MLRCFSLNSPPATSTSQPNSPTTPIHLHNYNGPPPSRGGTSTDGTPVSSTLLSPTVNLTREYALAVQSNSYNEIWSKIHDSTHQELDGEQIEFHSNNDHGEARQLLLAQVLHPNRECVEEALHNARPNTLTRLASNYFEHSENTTHLCLLLHGSVYRARALYDPLHKLLEVLPLDSDYLTQSQCSYAYEIFLQFDRCDNPFPCPDSHNFQDIRHSFLQLRQQLDHRLRKSRSRVSLVRRATTASVLCVIGSAVTVTIAAAAIATHALVAVVACPFCTVMNLPRKLAKKELEHAKQLDAAARGTFVLNSDLDTIDRLVARLYASIESDKHLIRMGLERGNDSIPFQRY
;
A
#
# COMPACT_ATOMS: atom_id res chain seq x y z
N MET A 1 -0.37 6.16 -11.95
CA MET A 1 -1.66 5.84 -12.59
C MET A 1 -2.44 7.12 -12.97
N LEU A 2 -1.75 8.18 -13.44
CA LEU A 2 -2.33 9.48 -13.79
C LEU A 2 -1.54 10.08 -14.98
N ARG A 3 -1.83 9.66 -16.21
CA ARG A 3 -1.26 10.27 -17.44
C ARG A 3 -2.33 10.85 -18.36
N CYS A 4 -3.52 11.17 -17.84
CA CYS A 4 -4.65 11.61 -18.66
C CYS A 4 -5.26 12.96 -18.25
N PHE A 5 -4.49 13.86 -17.63
CA PHE A 5 -4.85 15.28 -17.55
C PHE A 5 -3.65 16.12 -17.98
N SER A 6 -3.60 16.44 -19.28
CA SER A 6 -2.64 17.41 -19.83
C SER A 6 -3.32 18.77 -19.79
N LEU A 7 -3.02 19.58 -18.78
CA LEU A 7 -3.26 21.02 -18.82
C LEU A 7 -2.01 21.65 -19.44
N ASN A 8 -2.17 22.26 -20.61
CA ASN A 8 -1.11 22.99 -21.30
C ASN A 8 -0.74 24.23 -20.46
N SER A 9 0.54 24.40 -20.17
CA SER A 9 1.13 25.68 -19.75
C SER A 9 2.52 25.82 -20.38
N PRO A 10 2.92 27.04 -20.79
CA PRO A 10 4.12 27.28 -21.60
C PRO A 10 5.43 27.23 -20.78
N PRO A 11 6.60 27.09 -21.43
CA PRO A 11 7.84 26.74 -20.75
C PRO A 11 8.51 27.95 -20.12
N ALA A 12 8.94 27.82 -18.86
CA ALA A 12 9.92 28.71 -18.25
C ALA A 12 11.31 28.06 -18.35
N THR A 13 12.19 28.76 -19.04
CA THR A 13 13.61 28.48 -19.20
C THR A 13 14.36 28.84 -17.92
N SER A 14 15.10 27.90 -17.32
CA SER A 14 16.31 28.23 -16.56
C SER A 14 17.11 26.97 -16.19
N THR A 15 18.29 26.92 -16.81
CA THR A 15 19.47 26.12 -16.54
C THR A 15 20.03 26.30 -15.13
N SER A 16 20.41 25.20 -14.45
CA SER A 16 21.71 25.06 -13.77
C SER A 16 21.84 23.71 -13.06
N GLN A 17 22.80 22.88 -13.52
CA GLN A 17 23.45 21.83 -12.70
C GLN A 17 24.19 22.47 -11.51
N PRO A 18 24.48 21.73 -10.43
CA PRO A 18 25.84 21.18 -10.33
C PRO A 18 25.95 19.78 -9.66
N ASN A 19 26.77 18.95 -10.29
CA ASN A 19 27.87 18.15 -9.74
C ASN A 19 27.75 17.49 -8.36
N SER A 20 27.67 16.16 -8.36
CA SER A 20 28.15 15.30 -7.28
C SER A 20 29.68 15.29 -7.20
N PRO A 21 30.25 14.98 -6.02
CA PRO A 21 31.25 13.92 -5.99
C PRO A 21 30.99 12.86 -4.91
N THR A 22 31.17 11.62 -5.37
CA THR A 22 31.23 10.35 -4.67
C THR A 22 32.37 10.30 -3.64
N THR A 23 32.14 9.67 -2.49
CA THR A 23 33.20 9.02 -1.70
C THR A 23 32.65 7.73 -1.07
N PRO A 24 33.11 6.53 -1.45
CA PRO A 24 32.70 5.29 -0.82
C PRO A 24 33.65 4.94 0.33
N ILE A 25 33.11 4.79 1.54
CA ILE A 25 33.84 4.24 2.68
C ILE A 25 33.96 2.72 2.48
N HIS A 26 35.22 2.30 2.43
CA HIS A 26 35.72 0.94 2.30
C HIS A 26 35.48 0.18 3.61
N LEU A 27 34.75 -0.94 3.59
CA LEU A 27 34.72 -1.87 4.72
C LEU A 27 35.01 -3.31 4.30
N HIS A 28 35.84 -3.91 5.14
CA HIS A 28 36.70 -5.06 4.94
C HIS A 28 36.02 -6.34 4.44
N ASN A 29 36.68 -6.93 3.44
CA ASN A 29 36.56 -8.30 2.98
C ASN A 29 37.08 -9.26 4.08
N TYR A 30 36.24 -10.19 4.55
CA TYR A 30 36.65 -11.30 5.41
C TYR A 30 36.88 -12.55 4.58
N ASN A 31 38.11 -13.07 4.65
CA ASN A 31 38.60 -14.26 3.97
C ASN A 31 38.00 -15.55 4.55
N GLY A 32 37.40 -16.38 3.72
CA GLY A 32 37.17 -17.81 4.00
C GLY A 32 38.34 -18.67 3.46
N PRO A 33 38.64 -19.83 4.08
CA PRO A 33 39.83 -20.64 3.74
C PRO A 33 39.65 -21.46 2.44
N PRO A 34 40.75 -21.93 1.81
CA PRO A 34 40.70 -22.56 0.49
C PRO A 34 40.29 -24.04 0.58
N PRO A 35 39.74 -24.64 -0.50
CA PRO A 35 39.37 -26.04 -0.49
C PRO A 35 40.57 -26.94 -0.83
N SER A 36 40.76 -27.96 0.01
CA SER A 36 41.67 -29.08 -0.21
C SER A 36 41.17 -30.03 -1.30
N ARG A 37 42.13 -30.46 -2.12
CA ARG A 37 42.01 -31.31 -3.31
C ARG A 37 42.02 -32.80 -2.91
N GLY A 38 41.18 -33.63 -3.55
CA GLY A 38 41.42 -35.08 -3.68
C GLY A 38 40.17 -35.96 -3.67
N GLY A 39 40.01 -36.80 -4.69
CA GLY A 39 39.18 -38.01 -4.62
C GLY A 39 38.23 -38.23 -5.79
N THR A 40 38.53 -39.26 -6.59
CA THR A 40 37.92 -39.72 -7.84
C THR A 40 36.62 -40.54 -7.71
N SER A 41 35.86 -40.54 -8.82
CA SER A 41 35.08 -41.66 -9.40
C SER A 41 33.57 -41.79 -9.12
N THR A 42 32.81 -41.48 -10.17
CA THR A 42 31.61 -42.17 -10.72
C THR A 42 30.51 -42.65 -9.76
N ASP A 43 29.37 -41.96 -9.77
CA ASP A 43 28.11 -42.64 -10.13
C ASP A 43 27.05 -41.64 -10.63
N GLY A 44 26.30 -42.04 -11.65
CA GLY A 44 25.31 -41.23 -12.33
C GLY A 44 24.01 -41.18 -11.54
N THR A 45 23.66 -40.02 -10.99
CA THR A 45 22.31 -39.72 -10.49
C THR A 45 21.98 -38.30 -10.95
N PRO A 46 20.76 -38.02 -11.48
CA PRO A 46 20.43 -36.67 -11.93
C PRO A 46 20.43 -35.77 -10.70
N VAL A 47 21.42 -34.88 -10.63
CA VAL A 47 21.43 -33.77 -9.69
C VAL A 47 20.17 -32.98 -9.97
N SER A 48 19.16 -33.14 -9.10
CA SER A 48 18.07 -32.19 -8.99
C SER A 48 18.74 -30.84 -8.81
N SER A 49 18.67 -30.00 -9.84
CA SER A 49 19.00 -28.59 -9.75
C SER A 49 18.12 -28.03 -8.66
N THR A 50 18.69 -27.91 -7.46
CA THR A 50 18.16 -27.07 -6.41
C THR A 50 18.32 -25.66 -6.96
N LEU A 51 17.33 -25.24 -7.75
CA LEU A 51 17.06 -23.84 -8.03
C LEU A 51 16.88 -23.22 -6.65
N LEU A 52 17.97 -22.67 -6.11
CA LEU A 52 17.96 -21.73 -5.02
C LEU A 52 16.92 -20.69 -5.41
N SER A 53 15.76 -20.77 -4.75
CA SER A 53 14.77 -19.73 -4.85
C SER A 53 15.50 -18.44 -4.49
N PRO A 54 15.43 -17.39 -5.32
CA PRO A 54 16.18 -16.17 -5.06
C PRO A 54 15.78 -15.67 -3.67
N THR A 55 16.70 -15.76 -2.71
CA THR A 55 16.47 -15.22 -1.37
C THR A 55 16.32 -13.71 -1.54
N VAL A 56 15.09 -13.22 -1.37
CA VAL A 56 14.79 -11.79 -1.45
C VAL A 56 15.59 -11.10 -0.35
N ASN A 57 16.47 -10.19 -0.73
CA ASN A 57 17.23 -9.39 0.22
C ASN A 57 16.32 -8.30 0.79
N LEU A 58 15.62 -8.62 1.88
CA LEU A 58 14.65 -7.73 2.52
C LEU A 58 15.25 -6.39 2.94
N THR A 59 16.52 -6.36 3.38
CA THR A 59 17.21 -5.13 3.76
C THR A 59 17.36 -4.19 2.56
N ARG A 60 17.74 -4.75 1.40
CA ARG A 60 17.85 -3.97 0.16
C ARG A 60 16.49 -3.47 -0.30
N GLU A 61 15.46 -4.33 -0.30
CA GLU A 61 14.11 -3.92 -0.71
C GLU A 61 13.54 -2.83 0.21
N TYR A 62 13.76 -2.94 1.52
CA TYR A 62 13.40 -1.91 2.49
C TYR A 62 14.12 -0.58 2.21
N ALA A 63 15.45 -0.63 2.01
CA ALA A 63 16.24 0.57 1.70
C ALA A 63 15.76 1.26 0.42
N LEU A 64 15.44 0.50 -0.62
CA LEU A 64 14.87 1.04 -1.86
C LEU A 64 13.48 1.64 -1.65
N ALA A 65 12.64 1.03 -0.81
CA ALA A 65 11.30 1.53 -0.53
C ALA A 65 11.34 2.90 0.18
N VAL A 66 12.17 3.05 1.22
CA VAL A 66 12.31 4.32 1.97
C VAL A 66 13.04 5.40 1.19
N GLN A 67 13.82 5.05 0.17
CA GLN A 67 14.48 6.02 -0.72
C GLN A 67 13.62 6.40 -1.93
N SER A 68 12.43 5.82 -2.08
CA SER A 68 11.56 6.11 -3.22
C SER A 68 11.03 7.55 -3.20
N ASN A 69 10.86 8.15 -4.37
CA ASN A 69 10.28 9.50 -4.49
C ASN A 69 8.90 9.60 -3.83
N SER A 70 8.06 8.57 -4.00
CA SER A 70 6.73 8.51 -3.37
C SER A 70 6.79 8.47 -1.86
N TYR A 71 7.76 7.73 -1.29
CA TYR A 71 7.94 7.72 0.15
C TYR A 71 8.35 9.10 0.65
N ASN A 72 9.38 9.70 0.03
CA ASN A 72 9.87 11.01 0.43
C ASN A 72 8.81 12.12 0.33
N GLU A 73 7.97 12.09 -0.72
CA GLU A 73 6.87 13.05 -0.90
C GLU A 73 5.80 12.93 0.20
N ILE A 74 5.38 11.69 0.52
CA ILE A 74 4.39 11.46 1.59
C ILE A 74 5.01 11.81 2.94
N TRP A 75 6.27 11.42 3.14
CA TRP A 75 7.01 11.67 4.37
C TRP A 75 7.15 13.16 4.65
N SER A 76 7.51 13.99 3.66
CA SER A 76 7.60 15.44 3.84
C SER A 76 6.27 16.05 4.22
N LYS A 77 5.17 15.68 3.55
CA LYS A 77 3.81 16.15 3.88
C LYS A 77 3.41 15.85 5.33
N ILE A 78 3.75 14.65 5.82
CA ILE A 78 3.48 14.26 7.20
C ILE A 78 4.33 15.07 8.18
N HIS A 79 5.63 15.23 7.91
CA HIS A 79 6.56 15.83 8.87
C HIS A 79 6.52 17.36 8.89
N ASP A 80 6.36 18.01 7.74
CA ASP A 80 6.21 19.47 7.65
C ASP A 80 4.97 19.94 8.42
N SER A 81 3.91 19.13 8.43
CA SER A 81 2.70 19.38 9.22
C SER A 81 2.88 19.09 10.73
N THR A 82 3.71 18.10 11.08
CA THR A 82 3.94 17.70 12.49
C THR A 82 4.88 18.67 13.22
N HIS A 83 5.83 19.31 12.51
CA HIS A 83 6.71 20.32 13.10
C HIS A 83 5.96 21.58 13.57
N GLN A 84 4.78 21.86 13.01
CA GLN A 84 3.93 22.96 13.46
C GLN A 84 3.20 22.62 14.79
N GLU A 85 3.13 21.35 15.17
CA GLU A 85 2.47 20.87 16.41
C GLU A 85 3.46 20.62 17.57
N LEU A 86 4.78 20.53 17.31
CA LEU A 86 5.78 20.15 18.31
C LEU A 86 6.53 21.33 18.98
N ASP A 87 6.31 22.57 18.53
CA ASP A 87 7.00 23.77 19.06
C ASP A 87 6.21 24.49 20.18
N GLY A 88 5.12 23.90 20.67
CA GLY A 88 4.25 24.50 21.67
C GLY A 88 3.71 23.50 22.68
N GLU A 89 4.26 23.57 23.89
CA GLU A 89 3.73 23.03 25.14
C GLU A 89 3.76 21.51 25.37
N GLN A 90 3.83 21.23 26.66
CA GLN A 90 4.01 19.94 27.29
C GLN A 90 3.01 18.91 26.77
N ILE A 91 3.38 17.63 26.87
CA ILE A 91 2.52 16.47 26.65
C ILE A 91 1.37 16.56 27.68
N GLU A 92 0.37 17.39 27.41
CA GLU A 92 -0.84 17.54 28.20
C GLU A 92 -1.98 16.85 27.46
N PHE A 93 -2.51 15.84 28.15
CA PHE A 93 -3.36 14.80 27.61
C PHE A 93 -4.82 15.26 27.50
N HIS A 94 -5.13 16.42 26.89
CA HIS A 94 -6.52 16.88 26.77
C HIS A 94 -6.79 17.80 25.56
N SER A 95 -7.37 17.26 24.48
CA SER A 95 -8.63 17.75 23.86
C SER A 95 -8.88 16.99 22.54
N ASN A 96 -9.99 16.23 22.47
CA ASN A 96 -10.34 15.40 21.31
C ASN A 96 -10.80 16.20 20.07
N ASN A 97 -11.09 17.50 20.19
CA ASN A 97 -11.67 18.29 19.09
C ASN A 97 -10.62 18.95 18.20
N ASP A 98 -9.51 19.46 18.76
CA ASP A 98 -8.49 20.19 17.99
C ASP A 98 -7.64 19.26 17.10
N HIS A 99 -7.39 18.03 17.59
CA HIS A 99 -6.74 16.96 16.82
C HIS A 99 -7.60 16.42 15.67
N GLY A 100 -8.90 16.71 15.64
CA GLY A 100 -9.78 16.30 14.54
C GLY A 100 -9.51 17.09 13.27
N GLU A 101 -9.46 18.42 13.39
CA GLU A 101 -9.32 19.34 12.24
C GLU A 101 -7.91 19.31 11.65
N ALA A 102 -6.87 19.37 12.49
CA ALA A 102 -5.48 19.28 12.03
C ALA A 102 -5.21 17.98 11.26
N ARG A 103 -5.78 16.88 11.73
CA ARG A 103 -5.67 15.57 11.07
C ARG A 103 -6.44 15.50 9.76
N GLN A 104 -7.57 16.20 9.66
CA GLN A 104 -8.33 16.29 8.42
C GLN A 104 -7.61 17.15 7.37
N LEU A 105 -6.92 18.21 7.80
CA LEU A 105 -6.02 18.99 6.95
C LEU A 105 -4.85 18.15 6.46
N LEU A 106 -4.19 17.40 7.35
CA LEU A 106 -3.11 16.48 6.98
C LEU A 106 -3.60 15.43 5.97
N LEU A 107 -4.79 14.86 6.18
CA LEU A 107 -5.39 13.90 5.26
C LEU A 107 -5.60 14.51 3.87
N ALA A 108 -6.07 15.75 3.80
CA ALA A 108 -6.25 16.49 2.55
C ALA A 108 -4.91 16.81 1.85
N GLN A 109 -3.82 17.01 2.60
CA GLN A 109 -2.49 17.24 2.04
C GLN A 109 -1.83 15.94 1.54
N VAL A 110 -2.03 14.83 2.26
CA VAL A 110 -1.46 13.53 1.88
C VAL A 110 -2.17 12.97 0.64
N LEU A 111 -3.51 13.07 0.58
CA LEU A 111 -4.31 12.54 -0.52
C LEU A 111 -4.31 13.46 -1.73
N HIS A 112 -3.88 12.93 -2.87
CA HIS A 112 -3.94 13.61 -4.16
C HIS A 112 -4.51 12.65 -5.23
N PRO A 113 -5.75 12.84 -5.70
CA PRO A 113 -6.68 13.91 -5.34
C PRO A 113 -7.18 13.82 -3.89
N ASN A 114 -7.48 14.97 -3.28
CA ASN A 114 -8.12 15.03 -1.96
C ASN A 114 -9.64 14.76 -2.07
N ARG A 115 -10.31 14.68 -0.92
CA ARG A 115 -11.74 14.37 -0.85
C ARG A 115 -12.61 15.31 -1.68
N GLU A 116 -12.38 16.62 -1.57
CA GLU A 116 -13.14 17.64 -2.30
C GLU A 116 -13.03 17.44 -3.82
N CYS A 117 -11.80 17.26 -4.33
CA CYS A 117 -11.56 16.96 -5.74
C CYS A 117 -12.30 15.69 -6.19
N VAL A 118 -12.32 14.66 -5.35
CA VAL A 118 -13.00 13.39 -5.65
C VAL A 118 -14.52 13.59 -5.68
N GLU A 119 -15.08 14.25 -4.67
CA GLU A 119 -16.52 14.52 -4.58
C GLU A 119 -17.02 15.38 -5.75
N GLU A 120 -16.27 16.42 -6.14
CA GLU A 120 -16.58 17.24 -7.30
C GLU A 120 -16.56 16.41 -8.60
N ALA A 121 -15.52 15.59 -8.79
CA ALA A 121 -15.42 14.73 -9.97
C ALA A 121 -16.56 13.70 -10.03
N LEU A 122 -16.97 13.14 -8.89
CA LEU A 122 -18.07 12.19 -8.79
C LEU A 122 -19.43 12.86 -9.00
N HIS A 123 -19.62 14.09 -8.51
CA HIS A 123 -20.84 14.88 -8.71
C HIS A 123 -21.07 15.17 -10.21
N ASN A 124 -19.99 15.49 -10.93
CA ASN A 124 -20.03 15.76 -12.38
C ASN A 124 -20.15 14.48 -13.23
N ALA A 125 -19.96 13.30 -12.64
CA ALA A 125 -20.05 12.03 -13.33
C ALA A 125 -21.50 11.52 -13.40
N ARG A 126 -21.87 10.91 -14.54
CA ARG A 126 -23.20 10.28 -14.69
C ARG A 126 -23.41 9.21 -13.60
N PRO A 127 -24.47 9.28 -12.77
CA PRO A 127 -24.74 8.28 -11.75
C PRO A 127 -24.96 6.90 -12.37
N ASN A 128 -24.10 5.95 -12.02
CA ASN A 128 -24.21 4.56 -12.46
C ASN A 128 -23.40 3.65 -11.52
N THR A 129 -23.45 2.34 -11.73
CA THR A 129 -22.77 1.41 -10.81
C THR A 129 -21.24 1.55 -10.81
N LEU A 130 -20.62 2.01 -11.90
CA LEU A 130 -19.19 2.28 -11.94
C LEU A 130 -18.84 3.52 -11.11
N THR A 131 -19.65 4.59 -11.20
CA THR A 131 -19.48 5.79 -10.38
C THR A 131 -19.60 5.47 -8.89
N ARG A 132 -20.57 4.61 -8.51
CA ARG A 132 -20.68 4.10 -7.13
C ARG A 132 -19.47 3.27 -6.72
N LEU A 133 -18.96 2.42 -7.61
CA LEU A 133 -17.77 1.62 -7.32
C LEU A 133 -16.52 2.49 -7.12
N ALA A 134 -16.37 3.55 -7.92
CA ALA A 134 -15.31 4.53 -7.77
C ALA A 134 -15.45 5.31 -6.45
N SER A 135 -16.67 5.73 -6.10
CA SER A 135 -16.97 6.36 -4.80
C SER A 135 -16.51 5.49 -3.64
N ASN A 136 -16.94 4.23 -3.59
CA ASN A 136 -16.52 3.30 -2.54
C ASN A 136 -15.00 3.08 -2.52
N TYR A 137 -14.36 3.01 -3.70
CA TYR A 137 -12.91 2.87 -3.78
C TYR A 137 -12.17 4.04 -3.12
N PHE A 138 -12.56 5.27 -3.43
CA PHE A 138 -11.93 6.45 -2.86
C PHE A 138 -12.25 6.61 -1.37
N GLU A 139 -13.50 6.38 -0.96
CA GLU A 139 -13.90 6.42 0.45
C GLU A 139 -13.11 5.42 1.30
N HIS A 140 -13.02 4.16 0.85
CA HIS A 140 -12.25 3.16 1.59
C HIS A 140 -10.74 3.46 1.58
N SER A 141 -10.22 4.04 0.49
CA SER A 141 -8.81 4.46 0.43
C SER A 141 -8.52 5.59 1.42
N GLU A 142 -9.40 6.59 1.52
CA GLU A 142 -9.31 7.69 2.48
C GLU A 142 -9.33 7.17 3.92
N ASN A 143 -10.27 6.28 4.25
CA ASN A 143 -10.35 5.64 5.57
C ASN A 143 -9.07 4.86 5.92
N THR A 144 -8.46 4.21 4.92
CA THR A 144 -7.19 3.48 5.12
C THR A 144 -6.04 4.44 5.38
N THR A 145 -5.95 5.54 4.62
CA THR A 145 -4.93 6.57 4.85
C THR A 145 -5.08 7.19 6.23
N HIS A 146 -6.31 7.47 6.67
CA HIS A 146 -6.60 7.98 8.01
C HIS A 146 -6.13 7.03 9.11
N LEU A 147 -6.41 5.73 8.97
CA LEU A 147 -5.89 4.70 9.87
C LEU A 147 -4.35 4.65 9.87
N CYS A 148 -3.71 4.68 8.71
CA CYS A 148 -2.24 4.70 8.62
C CYS A 148 -1.63 5.91 9.31
N LEU A 149 -2.26 7.09 9.21
CA LEU A 149 -1.82 8.30 9.92
C LEU A 149 -1.98 8.17 11.45
N LEU A 150 -3.08 7.55 11.92
CA LEU A 150 -3.24 7.24 13.34
C LEU A 150 -2.13 6.33 13.85
N LEU A 151 -1.82 5.28 13.10
CA LEU A 151 -0.76 4.33 13.46
C LEU A 151 0.62 4.97 13.41
N HIS A 152 0.86 5.89 12.48
CA HIS A 152 2.09 6.68 12.47
C HIS A 152 2.25 7.47 13.77
N GLY A 153 1.18 8.14 14.23
CA GLY A 153 1.15 8.80 15.53
C GLY A 153 1.36 7.83 16.70
N SER A 154 0.75 6.64 16.67
CA SER A 154 0.96 5.59 17.67
C SER A 154 2.43 5.15 17.75
N VAL A 155 3.12 5.01 16.61
CA VAL A 155 4.55 4.66 16.57
C VAL A 155 5.40 5.77 17.20
N TYR A 156 5.10 7.04 16.93
CA TYR A 156 5.79 8.16 17.55
C TYR A 156 5.59 8.16 19.08
N ARG A 157 4.34 8.03 19.54
CA ARG A 157 4.01 7.94 20.97
C ARG A 157 4.67 6.75 21.64
N ALA A 158 4.73 5.59 20.98
CA ALA A 158 5.45 4.42 21.49
C ALA A 158 6.94 4.71 21.66
N ARG A 159 7.60 5.34 20.67
CA ARG A 159 9.01 5.73 20.81
C ARG A 159 9.23 6.69 21.97
N ALA A 160 8.37 7.70 22.12
CA ALA A 160 8.44 8.64 23.23
C ALA A 160 8.20 7.96 24.60
N LEU A 161 7.29 6.98 24.65
CA LEU A 161 7.03 6.18 25.86
C LEU A 161 8.25 5.38 26.30
N TYR A 162 8.99 4.78 25.37
CA TYR A 162 10.18 3.97 25.67
C TYR A 162 11.47 4.78 25.81
N ASP A 163 11.52 6.03 25.34
CA ASP A 163 12.75 6.85 25.37
C ASP A 163 13.35 6.99 26.80
N PRO A 164 12.56 7.26 27.86
CA PRO A 164 13.09 7.32 29.22
C PRO A 164 13.66 5.97 29.71
N LEU A 165 13.07 4.85 29.30
CA LEU A 165 13.59 3.51 29.63
C LEU A 165 14.93 3.25 28.94
N HIS A 166 15.09 3.64 27.68
CA HIS A 166 16.37 3.50 26.97
C HIS A 166 17.46 4.34 27.64
N LYS A 167 17.15 5.60 27.98
CA LYS A 167 18.07 6.48 28.74
C LYS A 167 18.44 5.92 30.10
N LEU A 168 17.50 5.27 30.79
CA LEU A 168 17.80 4.57 32.03
C LEU A 168 18.82 3.44 31.80
N LEU A 169 18.61 2.60 30.78
CA LEU A 169 19.50 1.48 30.46
C LEU A 169 20.93 1.93 30.10
N GLU A 170 21.10 3.11 29.52
CA GLU A 170 22.43 3.68 29.22
C GLU A 170 23.21 4.10 30.46
N VAL A 171 22.51 4.45 31.55
CA VAL A 171 23.13 4.97 32.79
C VAL A 171 23.32 3.87 33.85
N LEU A 172 22.69 2.71 33.68
CA LEU A 172 22.82 1.59 34.60
C LEU A 172 24.19 0.90 34.44
N PRO A 173 24.94 0.67 35.53
CA PRO A 173 26.23 0.01 35.47
C PRO A 173 26.03 -1.49 35.22
N LEU A 174 26.12 -1.92 33.96
CA LEU A 174 25.97 -3.33 33.56
C LEU A 174 27.05 -4.26 34.16
N ASP A 175 28.19 -3.69 34.53
CA ASP A 175 29.36 -4.42 35.04
C ASP A 175 29.47 -4.42 36.58
N SER A 176 28.47 -3.87 37.29
CA SER A 176 28.46 -3.82 38.75
C SER A 176 27.23 -4.49 39.33
N ASP A 177 27.44 -5.35 40.33
CA ASP A 177 26.36 -6.08 41.01
C ASP A 177 25.52 -5.18 41.94
N TYR A 178 25.85 -3.89 42.05
CA TYR A 178 25.22 -2.96 43.00
C TYR A 178 24.75 -1.67 42.33
N LEU A 179 23.46 -1.34 42.53
CA LEU A 179 22.87 -0.07 42.15
C LEU A 179 22.89 0.90 43.33
N THR A 180 23.22 2.16 43.08
CA THR A 180 23.12 3.23 44.09
C THR A 180 21.65 3.57 44.41
N GLN A 181 21.38 4.06 45.62
CA GLN A 181 20.02 4.48 46.02
C GLN A 181 19.39 5.50 45.06
N SER A 182 20.20 6.44 44.55
CA SER A 182 19.78 7.42 43.55
C SER A 182 19.38 6.78 42.23
N GLN A 183 20.11 5.76 41.78
CA GLN A 183 19.77 5.02 40.55
C GLN A 183 18.50 4.19 40.74
N CYS A 184 18.32 3.55 41.90
CA CYS A 184 17.09 2.84 42.23
C CYS A 184 15.87 3.76 42.26
N SER A 185 16.03 4.95 42.87
CA SER A 185 14.95 5.95 42.94
C SER A 185 14.59 6.48 41.55
N TYR A 186 15.59 6.79 40.72
CA TYR A 186 15.38 7.21 39.34
C TYR A 186 14.71 6.11 38.49
N ALA A 187 15.17 4.86 38.58
CA ALA A 187 14.55 3.73 37.89
C ALA A 187 13.08 3.55 38.29
N TYR A 188 12.78 3.66 39.58
CA TYR A 188 11.41 3.60 40.10
C TYR A 188 10.51 4.70 39.51
N GLU A 189 10.98 5.94 39.45
CA GLU A 189 10.22 7.04 38.85
C GLU A 189 9.92 6.80 37.36
N ILE A 190 10.91 6.35 36.59
CA ILE A 190 10.73 6.03 35.17
C ILE A 190 9.72 4.88 34.98
N PHE A 191 9.82 3.82 35.79
CA PHE A 191 8.86 2.71 35.75
C PHE A 191 7.44 3.15 36.10
N LEU A 192 7.29 4.01 37.12
CA LEU A 192 6.00 4.57 37.49
C LEU A 192 5.41 5.45 36.38
N GLN A 193 6.24 6.24 35.70
CA GLN A 193 5.82 7.03 34.54
C GLN A 193 5.35 6.12 33.39
N PHE A 194 6.10 5.06 33.09
CA PHE A 194 5.76 4.12 32.03
C PHE A 194 4.44 3.38 32.30
N ASP A 195 4.21 2.89 33.53
CA ASP A 195 2.98 2.18 33.89
C ASP A 195 1.72 3.07 33.76
N ARG A 196 1.86 4.38 34.08
CA ARG A 196 0.77 5.37 34.00
C ARG A 196 0.34 5.71 32.57
N CYS A 197 1.23 5.59 31.59
CA CYS A 197 0.91 5.94 30.21
C CYS A 197 0.13 4.81 29.51
N ASP A 198 -0.97 5.13 28.84
CA ASP A 198 -1.74 4.15 28.07
C ASP A 198 -0.96 3.59 26.87
N ASN A 199 -1.39 2.41 26.41
CA ASN A 199 -0.88 1.84 25.17
C ASN A 199 -1.22 2.76 23.99
N PRO A 200 -0.22 3.22 23.22
CA PRO A 200 -0.48 4.14 22.13
C PRO A 200 -1.14 3.45 20.92
N PHE A 201 -1.10 2.12 20.83
CA PHE A 201 -1.71 1.35 19.75
C PHE A 201 -3.17 1.01 20.07
N PRO A 202 -4.05 0.98 19.06
CA PRO A 202 -5.42 0.55 19.25
C PRO A 202 -5.47 -0.92 19.69
N CYS A 203 -6.39 -1.24 20.59
CA CYS A 203 -6.63 -2.62 21.01
C CYS A 203 -6.98 -3.50 19.78
N PRO A 204 -6.43 -4.71 19.66
CA PRO A 204 -6.71 -5.63 18.56
C PRO A 204 -8.19 -5.97 18.40
N ASP A 205 -8.95 -5.96 19.49
CA ASP A 205 -10.39 -6.22 19.49
C ASP A 205 -11.22 -5.02 19.02
N SER A 206 -10.59 -3.87 18.72
CA SER A 206 -11.29 -2.73 18.15
C SER A 206 -11.75 -3.01 16.71
N HIS A 207 -13.00 -2.68 16.42
CA HIS A 207 -13.63 -2.96 15.12
C HIS A 207 -12.98 -2.22 13.92
N ASN A 208 -12.12 -1.23 14.19
CA ASN A 208 -11.53 -0.34 13.19
C ASN A 208 -10.84 -1.10 12.02
N PHE A 209 -10.03 -2.11 12.31
CA PHE A 209 -9.34 -2.88 11.27
C PHE A 209 -10.26 -3.87 10.56
N GLN A 210 -11.20 -4.48 11.29
CA GLN A 210 -12.12 -5.47 10.74
C GLN A 210 -13.08 -4.84 9.71
N ASP A 211 -13.61 -3.66 10.02
CA ASP A 211 -14.56 -2.94 9.18
C ASP A 211 -13.91 -2.46 7.87
N ILE A 212 -12.69 -1.91 7.95
CA ILE A 212 -11.93 -1.47 6.77
C ILE A 212 -11.57 -2.68 5.90
N ARG A 213 -11.10 -3.78 6.50
CA ARG A 213 -10.80 -5.03 5.77
C ARG A 213 -12.02 -5.59 5.05
N HIS A 214 -13.15 -5.68 5.75
CA HIS A 214 -14.39 -6.19 5.17
C HIS A 214 -14.83 -5.33 3.97
N SER A 215 -14.72 -4.01 4.10
CA SER A 215 -15.04 -3.05 3.05
C SER A 215 -14.17 -3.25 1.79
N PHE A 216 -12.86 -3.45 1.95
CA PHE A 216 -11.95 -3.72 0.83
C PHE A 216 -12.18 -5.10 0.19
N LEU A 217 -12.47 -6.13 0.97
CA LEU A 217 -12.82 -7.44 0.45
C LEU A 217 -14.10 -7.37 -0.40
N GLN A 218 -15.12 -6.66 0.07
CA GLN A 218 -16.36 -6.45 -0.65
C GLN A 218 -16.11 -5.67 -1.96
N LEU A 219 -15.32 -4.59 -1.90
CA LEU A 219 -14.93 -3.81 -3.07
C LEU A 219 -14.19 -4.67 -4.11
N ARG A 220 -13.26 -5.51 -3.67
CA ARG A 220 -12.51 -6.44 -4.52
C ARG A 220 -13.44 -7.40 -5.26
N GLN A 221 -14.39 -8.01 -4.55
CA GLN A 221 -15.37 -8.92 -5.16
C GLN A 221 -16.19 -8.23 -6.25
N GLN A 222 -16.60 -6.98 -6.02
CA GLN A 222 -17.33 -6.19 -7.01
C GLN A 222 -16.46 -5.86 -8.23
N LEU A 223 -15.20 -5.47 -8.03
CA LEU A 223 -14.24 -5.23 -9.11
C LEU A 223 -13.98 -6.51 -9.93
N ASP A 224 -13.73 -7.64 -9.28
CA ASP A 224 -13.48 -8.93 -9.94
C ASP A 224 -14.69 -9.41 -10.74
N HIS A 225 -15.89 -9.25 -10.20
CA HIS A 225 -17.12 -9.57 -10.92
C HIS A 225 -17.26 -8.70 -12.18
N ARG A 226 -16.99 -7.39 -12.08
CA ARG A 226 -17.05 -6.46 -13.22
C ARG A 226 -15.97 -6.73 -14.25
N LEU A 227 -14.75 -7.04 -13.81
CA LEU A 227 -13.64 -7.41 -14.68
C LEU A 227 -13.98 -8.66 -15.50
N ARG A 228 -14.50 -9.70 -14.85
CA ARG A 228 -14.97 -10.92 -15.52
C ARG A 228 -16.07 -10.62 -16.55
N LYS A 229 -17.04 -9.77 -16.19
CA LYS A 229 -18.11 -9.33 -17.10
C LYS A 229 -17.60 -8.50 -18.29
N SER A 230 -16.60 -7.64 -18.08
CA SER A 230 -15.99 -6.84 -19.16
C SER A 230 -15.22 -7.75 -20.13
N ARG A 231 -14.42 -8.69 -19.60
CA ARG A 231 -13.68 -9.67 -20.40
C ARG A 231 -14.62 -10.58 -21.20
N SER A 232 -15.73 -11.02 -20.61
CA SER A 232 -16.72 -11.83 -21.31
C SER A 232 -17.39 -11.07 -22.46
N ARG A 233 -17.71 -9.79 -22.28
CA ARG A 233 -18.21 -8.91 -23.36
C ARG A 233 -17.22 -8.75 -24.50
N VAL A 234 -15.95 -8.50 -24.19
CA VAL A 234 -14.89 -8.42 -25.22
C VAL A 234 -14.81 -9.73 -26.01
N SER A 235 -14.85 -10.88 -25.31
CA SER A 235 -14.85 -12.21 -25.94
C SER A 235 -16.07 -12.39 -26.85
N LEU A 236 -17.27 -12.03 -26.38
CA LEU A 236 -18.51 -12.11 -27.16
C LEU A 236 -18.46 -11.23 -28.40
N VAL A 237 -18.02 -9.97 -28.28
CA VAL A 237 -17.89 -9.05 -29.43
C VAL A 237 -16.89 -9.60 -30.43
N ARG A 238 -15.75 -10.13 -29.99
CA ARG A 238 -14.76 -10.76 -30.89
C ARG A 238 -15.36 -11.95 -31.63
N ARG A 239 -16.02 -12.86 -30.92
CA ARG A 239 -16.69 -14.04 -31.50
C ARG A 239 -17.77 -13.63 -32.52
N ALA A 240 -18.62 -12.67 -32.18
CA ALA A 240 -19.65 -12.14 -33.07
C ALA A 240 -19.05 -11.45 -34.30
N THR A 241 -17.94 -10.73 -34.13
CA THR A 241 -17.22 -10.11 -35.25
C THR A 241 -16.64 -11.18 -36.18
N THR A 242 -16.01 -12.22 -35.64
CA THR A 242 -15.51 -13.36 -36.44
C THR A 242 -16.64 -14.04 -37.20
N ALA A 243 -17.76 -14.32 -36.54
CA ALA A 243 -18.93 -14.92 -37.19
C ALA A 243 -19.52 -14.01 -38.28
N SER A 244 -19.58 -12.70 -38.04
CA SER A 244 -20.04 -11.71 -39.03
C SER A 244 -19.11 -11.62 -40.23
N VAL A 245 -17.79 -11.61 -40.04
CA VAL A 245 -16.81 -11.65 -41.15
C VAL A 245 -17.01 -12.90 -41.99
N LEU A 246 -17.15 -14.07 -41.37
CA LEU A 246 -17.40 -15.33 -42.08
C LEU A 246 -18.72 -15.29 -42.87
N CYS A 247 -19.78 -14.73 -42.28
CA CYS A 247 -21.07 -14.58 -42.95
C CYS A 247 -20.98 -13.61 -44.14
N VAL A 248 -20.30 -12.48 -44.01
CA VAL A 248 -20.09 -11.51 -45.10
C VAL A 248 -19.31 -12.16 -46.24
N ILE A 249 -18.21 -12.86 -45.94
CA ILE A 249 -17.43 -13.59 -46.96
C ILE A 249 -18.30 -14.63 -47.65
N GLY A 250 -19.05 -15.44 -46.88
CA GLY A 250 -19.98 -16.43 -47.43
C GLY A 250 -21.02 -15.81 -48.36
N SER A 251 -21.66 -14.72 -47.91
CA SER A 251 -22.67 -14.01 -48.71
C SER A 251 -22.09 -13.40 -49.98
N ALA A 252 -20.87 -12.83 -49.92
CA ALA A 252 -20.20 -12.27 -51.08
C ALA A 252 -19.89 -13.35 -52.12
N VAL A 253 -19.40 -14.52 -51.69
CA VAL A 253 -19.16 -15.68 -52.57
C VAL A 253 -20.46 -16.19 -53.19
N THR A 254 -21.55 -16.27 -52.42
CA THR A 254 -22.85 -16.69 -52.96
C THR A 254 -23.39 -15.69 -53.98
N VAL A 255 -23.30 -14.38 -53.70
CA VAL A 255 -23.73 -13.32 -54.62
C VAL A 255 -22.90 -13.33 -55.90
N THR A 256 -21.59 -13.52 -55.83
CA THR A 256 -20.74 -13.57 -57.04
C THR A 256 -21.07 -14.77 -57.92
N ILE A 257 -21.30 -15.95 -57.32
CA ILE A 257 -21.71 -17.15 -58.07
C ILE A 257 -23.08 -16.95 -58.73
N ALA A 258 -24.06 -16.41 -57.99
CA ALA A 258 -25.39 -16.13 -58.52
C ALA A 258 -25.35 -15.08 -59.64
N ALA A 259 -24.60 -13.99 -59.44
CA ALA A 259 -24.42 -12.94 -60.43
C ALA A 259 -23.73 -13.46 -61.70
N ALA A 260 -22.72 -14.33 -61.57
CA ALA A 260 -22.07 -14.96 -62.73
C ALA A 260 -23.06 -15.82 -63.53
N ALA A 261 -23.86 -16.65 -62.85
CA ALA A 261 -24.89 -17.47 -63.50
C ALA A 261 -25.94 -16.61 -64.24
N ILE A 262 -26.38 -15.51 -63.62
CA ILE A 262 -27.34 -14.57 -64.21
C ILE A 262 -26.72 -13.73 -65.33
N ALA A 263 -25.46 -13.29 -65.21
CA ALA A 263 -24.77 -12.51 -66.23
C ALA A 263 -24.61 -13.27 -67.55
N THR A 264 -24.53 -14.61 -67.49
CA THR A 264 -24.64 -15.48 -68.68
C THR A 264 -25.97 -15.32 -69.42
N HIS A 265 -27.01 -14.79 -68.77
CA HIS A 265 -28.37 -14.64 -69.30
C HIS A 265 -28.94 -13.20 -69.29
N ALA A 266 -28.37 -12.22 -68.56
CA ALA A 266 -28.75 -10.81 -68.58
C ALA A 266 -27.73 -9.89 -67.87
N LEU A 267 -27.57 -8.66 -68.38
CA LEU A 267 -26.61 -7.67 -67.86
C LEU A 267 -27.24 -6.86 -66.70
N VAL A 268 -26.81 -7.08 -65.45
CA VAL A 268 -27.31 -6.33 -64.27
C VAL A 268 -26.17 -5.76 -63.42
N ALA A 269 -26.30 -4.48 -63.04
CA ALA A 269 -25.39 -3.74 -62.19
C ALA A 269 -25.60 -4.07 -60.69
N VAL A 270 -24.52 -4.46 -60.01
CA VAL A 270 -24.52 -4.79 -58.58
C VAL A 270 -24.43 -3.51 -57.74
N VAL A 271 -25.43 -3.29 -56.88
CA VAL A 271 -25.46 -2.17 -55.92
C VAL A 271 -24.42 -2.41 -54.83
N ALA A 272 -23.53 -1.44 -54.63
CA ALA A 272 -22.55 -1.45 -53.56
C ALA A 272 -23.25 -1.34 -52.18
N CYS A 273 -23.25 -2.43 -51.41
CA CYS A 273 -23.78 -2.46 -50.05
C CYS A 273 -22.80 -1.78 -49.06
N PRO A 274 -23.29 -1.16 -47.96
CA PRO A 274 -22.45 -0.40 -47.03
C PRO A 274 -21.77 -1.34 -46.01
N PHE A 275 -20.87 -2.21 -46.47
CA PHE A 275 -20.14 -3.15 -45.60
C PHE A 275 -19.13 -2.45 -44.65
N CYS A 276 -18.75 -1.20 -44.95
CA CYS A 276 -17.73 -0.47 -44.19
C CYS A 276 -18.20 0.00 -42.80
N THR A 277 -19.49 0.17 -42.55
CA THR A 277 -20.00 0.64 -41.24
C THR A 277 -20.14 -0.50 -40.23
N VAL A 278 -20.48 -1.71 -40.69
CA VAL A 278 -20.74 -2.90 -39.85
C VAL A 278 -19.45 -3.45 -39.22
N MET A 279 -18.30 -3.32 -39.88
CA MET A 279 -17.00 -3.79 -39.37
C MET A 279 -16.37 -2.85 -38.33
N ASN A 280 -16.69 -1.55 -38.38
CA ASN A 280 -16.03 -0.55 -37.54
C ASN A 280 -16.65 -0.43 -36.13
N LEU A 281 -17.95 -0.69 -35.99
CA LEU A 281 -18.66 -0.59 -34.70
C LEU A 281 -18.22 -1.65 -33.67
N PRO A 282 -18.11 -2.95 -34.01
CA PRO A 282 -17.65 -3.99 -33.09
C PRO A 282 -16.21 -3.75 -32.60
N ARG A 283 -15.34 -3.25 -33.49
CA ARG A 283 -13.95 -2.92 -33.16
C ARG A 283 -13.87 -1.77 -32.15
N LYS A 284 -14.66 -0.70 -32.33
CA LYS A 284 -14.72 0.42 -31.38
C LYS A 284 -15.24 -0.01 -30.01
N LEU A 285 -16.29 -0.84 -29.98
CA LEU A 285 -16.85 -1.38 -28.73
C LEU A 285 -15.85 -2.29 -28.00
N ALA A 286 -15.20 -3.22 -28.72
CA ALA A 286 -14.19 -4.09 -28.14
C ALA A 286 -13.00 -3.32 -27.59
N LYS A 287 -12.56 -2.25 -28.27
CA LYS A 287 -11.49 -1.37 -27.78
C LYS A 287 -11.90 -0.66 -26.48
N LYS A 288 -13.11 -0.08 -26.44
CA LYS A 288 -13.63 0.60 -25.24
C LYS A 288 -13.75 -0.35 -24.04
N GLU A 289 -14.33 -1.52 -24.26
CA GLU A 289 -14.47 -2.55 -23.22
C GLU A 289 -13.12 -3.11 -22.76
N LEU A 290 -12.11 -3.15 -23.64
CA LEU A 290 -10.74 -3.54 -23.26
C LEU A 290 -10.07 -2.50 -22.37
N GLU A 291 -10.18 -1.21 -22.70
CA GLU A 291 -9.65 -0.13 -21.84
C GLU A 291 -10.33 -0.12 -20.47
N HIS A 292 -11.66 -0.31 -20.44
CA HIS A 292 -12.41 -0.47 -19.20
C HIS A 292 -11.94 -1.69 -18.39
N ALA A 293 -11.68 -2.83 -19.05
CA ALA A 293 -11.14 -4.02 -18.38
C ALA A 293 -9.74 -3.78 -17.80
N LYS A 294 -8.88 -3.01 -18.47
CA LYS A 294 -7.55 -2.65 -17.94
C LYS A 294 -7.66 -1.79 -16.68
N GLN A 295 -8.57 -0.81 -16.68
CA GLN A 295 -8.81 0.04 -15.51
C GLN A 295 -9.34 -0.77 -14.33
N LEU A 296 -10.30 -1.69 -14.58
CA LEU A 296 -10.81 -2.59 -13.55
C LEU A 296 -9.75 -3.56 -13.02
N ASP A 297 -8.87 -4.09 -13.89
CA ASP A 297 -7.76 -4.98 -13.48
C ASP A 297 -6.76 -4.23 -12.60
N ALA A 298 -6.41 -3.00 -12.98
CA ALA A 298 -5.52 -2.15 -12.20
C ALA A 298 -6.11 -1.83 -10.81
N ALA A 299 -7.41 -1.47 -10.75
CA ALA A 299 -8.11 -1.21 -9.49
C ALA A 299 -8.22 -2.47 -8.60
N ALA A 300 -8.54 -3.63 -9.20
CA ALA A 300 -8.62 -4.91 -8.48
C ALA A 300 -7.26 -5.31 -7.89
N ARG A 301 -6.17 -5.14 -8.64
CA ARG A 301 -4.80 -5.37 -8.15
C ARG A 301 -4.44 -4.44 -7.00
N GLY A 302 -4.74 -3.14 -7.14
CA GLY A 302 -4.49 -2.17 -6.06
C GLY A 302 -5.25 -2.50 -4.78
N THR A 303 -6.53 -2.87 -4.92
CA THR A 303 -7.39 -3.31 -3.80
C THR A 303 -6.86 -4.59 -3.14
N PHE A 304 -6.33 -5.53 -3.94
CA PHE A 304 -5.71 -6.75 -3.41
C PHE A 304 -4.45 -6.46 -2.60
N VAL A 305 -3.54 -5.64 -3.15
CA VAL A 305 -2.29 -5.25 -2.46
C VAL A 305 -2.63 -4.54 -1.16
N LEU A 306 -3.53 -3.56 -1.19
CA LEU A 306 -3.91 -2.80 0.01
C LEU A 306 -4.55 -3.69 1.08
N ASN A 307 -5.39 -4.66 0.70
CA ASN A 307 -5.95 -5.61 1.66
C ASN A 307 -4.86 -6.50 2.30
N SER A 308 -3.87 -6.92 1.52
CA SER A 308 -2.73 -7.69 2.02
C SER A 308 -1.84 -6.87 2.97
N ASP A 309 -1.65 -5.59 2.64
CA ASP A 309 -0.90 -4.66 3.49
C ASP A 309 -1.65 -4.41 4.80
N LEU A 310 -2.97 -4.22 4.75
CA LEU A 310 -3.83 -4.09 5.94
C LEU A 310 -3.76 -5.31 6.85
N ASP A 311 -3.81 -6.53 6.30
CA ASP A 311 -3.64 -7.77 7.09
C ASP A 311 -2.25 -7.85 7.75
N THR A 312 -1.23 -7.31 7.09
CA THR A 312 0.14 -7.25 7.61
C THR A 312 0.24 -6.21 8.72
N ILE A 313 -0.32 -5.02 8.51
CA ILE A 313 -0.35 -3.93 9.49
C ILE A 313 -1.14 -4.35 10.74
N ASP A 314 -2.32 -4.95 10.60
CA ASP A 314 -3.16 -5.45 11.70
C ASP A 314 -2.36 -6.39 12.62
N ARG A 315 -1.65 -7.37 12.03
CA ARG A 315 -0.78 -8.29 12.78
C ARG A 315 0.39 -7.60 13.47
N LEU A 316 1.00 -6.59 12.82
CA LEU A 316 2.10 -5.84 13.41
C LEU A 316 1.61 -4.97 14.58
N VAL A 317 0.46 -4.31 14.42
CA VAL A 317 -0.17 -3.51 15.47
C VAL A 317 -0.55 -4.39 16.66
N ALA A 318 -1.15 -5.55 16.44
CA ALA A 318 -1.46 -6.49 17.52
C ALA A 318 -0.22 -6.97 18.27
N ARG A 319 0.88 -7.25 17.55
CA ARG A 319 2.17 -7.61 18.16
C ARG A 319 2.77 -6.47 18.98
N LEU A 320 2.74 -5.24 18.44
CA LEU A 320 3.24 -4.06 19.14
C LEU A 320 2.41 -3.78 20.40
N TYR A 321 1.08 -3.81 20.28
CA TYR A 321 0.16 -3.68 21.41
C TYR A 321 0.48 -4.69 22.51
N ALA A 322 0.55 -5.99 22.17
CA ALA A 322 0.82 -7.05 23.14
C ALA A 322 2.20 -6.94 23.78
N SER A 323 3.22 -6.49 23.02
CA SER A 323 4.57 -6.25 23.55
C SER A 323 4.55 -5.17 24.63
N ILE A 324 3.87 -4.05 24.36
CA ILE A 324 3.77 -2.94 25.32
C ILE A 324 3.00 -3.38 26.56
N GLU A 325 1.86 -4.06 26.41
CA GLU A 325 1.11 -4.58 27.56
C GLU A 325 1.92 -5.58 28.40
N SER A 326 2.70 -6.43 27.75
CA SER A 326 3.60 -7.36 28.43
C SER A 326 4.65 -6.62 29.24
N ASP A 327 5.31 -5.62 28.66
CA ASP A 327 6.34 -4.82 29.35
C ASP A 327 5.74 -4.03 30.52
N LYS A 328 4.56 -3.42 30.32
CA LYS A 328 3.80 -2.75 31.38
C LYS A 328 3.48 -3.70 32.53
N HIS A 329 3.03 -4.92 32.22
CA HIS A 329 2.74 -5.93 33.24
C HIS A 329 3.97 -6.31 34.06
N LEU A 330 5.12 -6.51 33.41
CA LEU A 330 6.40 -6.78 34.10
C LEU A 330 6.81 -5.63 35.01
N ILE A 331 6.70 -4.39 34.52
CA ILE A 331 7.00 -3.18 35.28
C ILE A 331 6.08 -3.07 36.50
N ARG A 332 4.78 -3.27 36.32
CA ARG A 332 3.80 -3.22 37.41
C ARG A 332 4.10 -4.24 38.50
N MET A 333 4.41 -5.49 38.14
CA MET A 333 4.82 -6.50 39.12
C MET A 333 6.10 -6.10 39.88
N GLY A 334 7.06 -5.45 39.22
CA GLY A 334 8.26 -4.92 39.85
C GLY A 334 7.96 -3.79 40.84
N LEU A 335 7.11 -2.85 40.45
CA LEU A 335 6.67 -1.73 41.30
C LEU A 335 5.92 -2.22 42.55
N GLU A 336 5.04 -3.20 42.40
CA GLU A 336 4.27 -3.81 43.51
C GLU A 336 5.22 -4.49 44.52
N ARG A 337 6.15 -5.33 44.04
CA ARG A 337 7.14 -6.00 44.91
C ARG A 337 8.10 -5.03 45.61
N GLY A 338 8.47 -3.93 44.95
CA GLY A 338 9.31 -2.89 45.56
C GLY A 338 8.59 -2.18 46.71
N ASN A 339 7.27 -2.03 46.61
CA ASN A 339 6.44 -1.42 47.66
C ASN A 339 6.26 -2.35 48.87
N ASP A 340 6.13 -3.66 48.62
CA ASP A 340 5.99 -4.69 49.67
C ASP A 340 7.31 -4.96 50.42
N SER A 341 8.45 -4.59 49.84
CA SER A 341 9.80 -4.76 50.41
C SER A 341 10.20 -3.64 51.39
N ILE A 342 9.29 -2.70 51.70
CA ILE A 342 9.44 -1.78 52.83
C ILE A 342 8.65 -2.31 54.05
N PRO A 343 9.17 -3.34 54.77
CA PRO A 343 8.80 -3.48 56.16
C PRO A 343 10.05 -3.41 57.06
N PHE A 344 9.92 -2.62 58.12
CA PHE A 344 10.78 -2.60 59.31
C PHE A 344 12.11 -1.81 59.27
N GLN A 345 12.03 -0.49 59.34
CA GLN A 345 12.84 0.28 60.31
C GLN A 345 12.22 1.64 60.60
N ARG A 346 11.16 1.62 61.41
CA ARG A 346 10.79 2.77 62.26
C ARG A 346 10.57 2.24 63.66
N TYR A 347 11.63 2.25 64.44
CA TYR A 347 11.60 2.47 65.88
C TYR A 347 12.85 3.26 66.27
#